data_AF-A0A2V8LS79-F1
#
_entry.id   AF-A0A2V8LS79-F1
#
_cell.length_a   1.000
_cell.length_b   1.000
_cell.length_c   1.000
_cell.angle_alpha   90.00
_cell.angle_beta   90.00
_cell.angle_gamma   90.00
#
_symmetry.space_group_name_H-M   'P 1'
#
loop_
_entity.id
_entity.type
_entity.pdbx_description
1 polymer ?
#
loop_
_entity_poly.entity_id
_entity_poly.type
_entity_poly.pdbx_seq_one_letter_code
_entity_poly.pdbx_strand_id
1 'polypeptide(L)'
;LLSWLESNHPDTYARIIEADRESALKRGGHGNAFAQAYGHAILPLCNERDLRTQIRWGMADFRQRFGREPEAMWLPETACNDAVMRALIDENLRFVILAPHQASRVRPSISTASGPGSPSEQPAWGGGCDQLDSSAGGTEWQSVNDQNIDTSLPYRYLHPDGSARSIAVFFYDGPTSRAIAFENLLRSSHELVDRLARSANNREMLNVATDGETYGHHFKFGDLCLAHALELDAPARGFRITNYGEYLEKHPPAFDVEISKGPNGEGTSWSCPHGMGRWLRDCGCQTGGEPGWNQKWRTPLRQALDYLRDENVRHFEATTLFNDPWQARNDSIELILNQHYSREQFLYDHAGHWLSADEQGSALTYLELQRMLLLMYTSCGWFFNDISGIETIQILKYAGRAIDLMNQLGLPSVRDRFLEILAEAESNRSELGTGADIYRLHAEYQALEYQLQLGFSES
;
A
#
# COMPACT_ATOMS: atom_id res chain seq x y z
N LEU A 1 -6.24 -7.52 -7.70
CA LEU A 1 -7.06 -8.61 -7.13
C LEU A 1 -8.56 -8.36 -7.29
N LEU A 2 -9.13 -7.27 -6.75
CA LEU A 2 -10.59 -7.05 -6.79
C LEU A 2 -11.17 -6.99 -8.21
N SER A 3 -10.52 -6.34 -9.18
CA SER A 3 -10.97 -6.39 -10.59
C SER A 3 -10.99 -7.80 -11.18
N TRP A 4 -10.08 -8.68 -10.74
CA TRP A 4 -10.10 -10.08 -11.18
C TRP A 4 -11.27 -10.84 -10.55
N LEU A 5 -11.53 -10.62 -9.26
CA LEU A 5 -12.67 -11.22 -8.55
C LEU A 5 -14.01 -10.77 -9.13
N GLU A 6 -14.14 -9.50 -9.48
CA GLU A 6 -15.35 -8.95 -10.10
C GLU A 6 -15.71 -9.69 -11.39
N SER A 7 -14.73 -9.96 -12.26
CA SER A 7 -14.95 -10.66 -13.53
C SER A 7 -15.00 -12.19 -13.42
N ASN A 8 -14.20 -12.79 -12.53
CA ASN A 8 -13.99 -14.25 -12.50
C ASN A 8 -14.70 -14.93 -11.33
N HIS A 9 -15.06 -14.18 -10.28
CA HIS A 9 -15.73 -14.72 -9.09
C HIS A 9 -16.73 -13.70 -8.48
N PRO A 10 -17.71 -13.22 -9.27
CA PRO A 10 -18.57 -12.09 -8.91
C PRO A 10 -19.32 -12.27 -7.58
N ASP A 11 -19.71 -13.50 -7.23
CA ASP A 11 -20.39 -13.77 -5.95
C ASP A 11 -19.48 -13.50 -4.74
N THR A 12 -18.19 -13.84 -4.82
CA THR A 12 -17.23 -13.57 -3.73
C THR A 12 -16.95 -12.08 -3.67
N TYR A 13 -16.78 -11.43 -4.81
CA TYR A 13 -16.64 -9.99 -4.89
C TYR A 13 -17.83 -9.27 -4.22
N ALA A 14 -19.07 -9.61 -4.58
CA ALA A 14 -20.27 -9.04 -4.00
C ALA A 14 -20.35 -9.26 -2.48
N ARG A 15 -19.97 -10.44 -1.99
CA ARG A 15 -19.93 -10.73 -0.54
C ARG A 15 -18.90 -9.91 0.22
N ILE A 16 -17.76 -9.59 -0.38
CA ILE A 16 -16.75 -8.70 0.23
C ILE A 16 -17.31 -7.28 0.37
N ILE A 17 -17.94 -6.76 -0.69
CA ILE A 17 -18.56 -5.42 -0.66
C ILE A 17 -19.70 -5.37 0.37
N GLU A 18 -20.56 -6.39 0.38
CA GLU A 18 -21.66 -6.49 1.35
C GLU A 18 -21.16 -6.58 2.79
N ALA A 19 -20.07 -7.31 3.06
CA ALA A 19 -19.49 -7.40 4.40
C ALA A 19 -18.99 -6.04 4.92
N ASP A 20 -18.41 -5.20 4.06
CA ASP A 20 -18.06 -3.83 4.43
C ASP A 20 -19.29 -2.98 4.73
N ARG A 21 -20.32 -3.06 3.88
CA ARG A 21 -21.59 -2.34 4.06
C ARG A 21 -22.28 -2.72 5.37
N GLU A 22 -22.39 -4.02 5.67
CA GLU A 22 -22.94 -4.51 6.94
C GLU A 22 -22.11 -4.04 8.13
N SER A 23 -20.78 -4.06 8.03
CA SER A 23 -19.91 -3.55 9.07
C SER A 23 -20.18 -2.08 9.35
N ALA A 24 -20.24 -1.25 8.31
CA ALA A 24 -20.50 0.18 8.43
C ALA A 24 -21.84 0.45 9.11
N LEU A 25 -22.90 -0.27 8.72
CA LEU A 25 -24.22 -0.15 9.34
C LEU A 25 -24.21 -0.51 10.84
N LYS A 26 -23.44 -1.55 11.21
CA LYS A 26 -23.35 -2.02 12.61
C LYS A 26 -22.46 -1.12 13.48
N ARG A 27 -21.58 -0.31 12.89
CA ARG A 27 -20.47 0.37 13.58
C ARG A 27 -20.43 1.88 13.30
N GLY A 28 -21.59 2.54 13.32
CA GLY A 28 -21.67 4.01 13.26
C GLY A 28 -21.22 4.63 11.94
N GLY A 29 -21.21 3.86 10.84
CA GLY A 29 -20.67 4.27 9.55
C GLY A 29 -19.25 3.79 9.27
N HIS A 30 -18.59 3.13 10.23
CA HIS A 30 -17.22 2.62 10.07
C HIS A 30 -17.20 1.23 9.43
N GLY A 31 -16.76 1.16 8.17
CA GLY A 31 -16.59 -0.11 7.47
C GLY A 31 -15.24 -0.79 7.79
N ASN A 32 -15.14 -2.08 7.45
CA ASN A 32 -13.92 -2.87 7.70
C ASN A 32 -12.88 -2.73 6.57
N ALA A 33 -13.29 -2.33 5.37
CA ALA A 33 -12.42 -2.22 4.22
C ALA A 33 -11.57 -0.94 4.29
N PHE A 34 -10.32 -1.05 3.83
CA PHE A 34 -9.39 0.07 3.63
C PHE A 34 -9.09 0.26 2.15
N ALA A 35 -8.71 1.48 1.77
CA ALA A 35 -8.02 1.69 0.52
C ALA A 35 -6.64 1.02 0.58
N GLN A 36 -6.00 0.84 -0.58
CA GLN A 36 -4.60 0.43 -0.68
C GLN A 36 -3.93 1.29 -1.74
N ALA A 37 -2.61 1.47 -1.67
CA ALA A 37 -1.86 2.07 -2.77
C ALA A 37 -2.09 1.27 -4.06
N TYR A 38 -2.54 1.92 -5.13
CA TYR A 38 -3.17 1.26 -6.28
C TYR A 38 -2.34 0.12 -6.91
N GLY A 39 -1.08 0.39 -7.25
CA GLY A 39 -0.14 -0.56 -7.85
C GLY A 39 0.65 -1.37 -6.84
N HIS A 40 0.31 -1.31 -5.55
CA HIS A 40 1.04 -1.95 -4.46
C HIS A 40 2.55 -1.60 -4.44
N ALA A 41 2.88 -0.34 -4.77
CA ALA A 41 4.25 0.17 -4.78
C ALA A 41 4.71 0.54 -3.35
N ILE A 42 6.01 0.42 -3.10
CA ILE A 42 6.62 0.86 -1.82
C ILE A 42 6.68 2.39 -1.81
N LEU A 43 5.63 3.00 -1.25
CA LEU A 43 5.41 4.45 -1.30
C LEU A 43 6.59 5.31 -0.82
N PRO A 44 7.34 4.96 0.25
CA PRO A 44 8.52 5.73 0.67
C PRO A 44 9.59 5.88 -0.41
N LEU A 45 9.61 4.99 -1.41
CA LEU A 45 10.57 4.97 -2.49
C LEU A 45 10.04 5.58 -3.79
N CYS A 46 8.76 5.95 -3.85
CA CYS A 46 8.22 6.69 -4.99
C CYS A 46 8.72 8.14 -4.96
N ASN A 47 8.83 8.77 -6.13
CA ASN A 47 8.89 10.23 -6.17
C ASN A 47 7.53 10.82 -5.70
N GLU A 48 7.51 12.12 -5.38
CA GLU A 48 6.31 12.78 -4.83
C GLU A 48 5.07 12.62 -5.73
N ARG A 49 5.23 12.74 -7.05
CA ARG A 49 4.12 12.67 -8.01
C ARG A 49 3.50 11.28 -8.05
N ASP A 50 4.32 10.26 -8.06
CA ASP A 50 3.86 8.87 -8.14
C ASP A 50 3.28 8.42 -6.80
N LEU A 51 3.88 8.84 -5.68
CA LEU A 51 3.35 8.62 -4.33
C LEU A 51 1.91 9.14 -4.24
N ARG A 52 1.67 10.40 -4.62
CA ARG A 52 0.34 11.02 -4.61
C ARG A 52 -0.65 10.28 -5.51
N THR A 53 -0.20 9.86 -6.69
CA THR A 53 -1.05 9.15 -7.66
C THR A 53 -1.45 7.78 -7.12
N GLN A 54 -0.51 7.03 -6.57
CA GLN A 54 -0.77 5.72 -5.98
C GLN A 54 -1.81 5.80 -4.84
N ILE A 55 -1.75 6.86 -4.03
CA ILE A 55 -2.73 7.12 -2.97
C ILE A 55 -4.09 7.48 -3.58
N ARG A 56 -4.15 8.49 -4.45
CA ARG A 56 -5.41 8.99 -5.04
C ARG A 56 -6.12 7.94 -5.87
N TRP A 57 -5.40 7.18 -6.68
CA TRP A 57 -5.95 6.06 -7.45
C TRP A 57 -6.45 4.95 -6.54
N GLY A 58 -5.74 4.67 -5.44
CA GLY A 58 -6.18 3.73 -4.42
C GLY A 58 -7.50 4.13 -3.77
N MET A 59 -7.63 5.43 -3.46
CA MET A 59 -8.87 5.99 -2.92
C MET A 59 -10.00 6.01 -3.95
N ALA A 60 -9.72 6.30 -5.23
CA ALA A 60 -10.72 6.24 -6.29
C ALA A 60 -11.24 4.81 -6.50
N ASP A 61 -10.35 3.81 -6.55
CA ASP A 61 -10.74 2.39 -6.65
C ASP A 61 -11.60 1.98 -5.45
N PHE A 62 -11.22 2.43 -4.24
CA PHE A 62 -12.02 2.21 -3.04
C PHE A 62 -13.42 2.82 -3.16
N ARG A 63 -13.54 4.10 -3.53
CA ARG A 63 -14.83 4.80 -3.67
C ARG A 63 -15.73 4.10 -4.69
N GLN A 64 -15.17 3.71 -5.84
CA GLN A 64 -15.90 3.01 -6.89
C GLN A 64 -16.49 1.68 -6.38
N ARG A 65 -15.73 0.92 -5.59
CA ARG A 65 -16.13 -0.43 -5.16
C ARG A 65 -17.05 -0.41 -3.94
N PHE A 66 -16.74 0.42 -2.95
CA PHE A 66 -17.40 0.40 -1.64
C PHE A 66 -18.43 1.52 -1.47
N GLY A 67 -18.49 2.50 -2.39
CA GLY A 67 -19.50 3.55 -2.38
C GLY A 67 -19.40 4.54 -1.21
N ARG A 68 -18.24 4.61 -0.55
CA ARG A 68 -17.94 5.53 0.57
C ARG A 68 -16.49 6.00 0.51
N GLU A 69 -16.18 7.05 1.26
CA GLU A 69 -14.78 7.48 1.45
C GLU A 69 -14.00 6.46 2.31
N PRO A 70 -12.73 6.17 1.97
CA PRO A 70 -11.87 5.36 2.82
C PRO A 70 -11.46 6.15 4.06
N GLU A 71 -11.48 5.49 5.22
CA GLU A 71 -10.99 6.09 6.46
C GLU A 71 -9.49 5.86 6.67
N ALA A 72 -8.94 4.87 5.99
CA ALA A 72 -7.56 4.44 6.11
C ALA A 72 -7.05 3.83 4.81
N MET A 73 -5.72 3.74 4.72
CA MET A 73 -5.03 3.07 3.65
C MET A 73 -4.09 2.00 4.20
N TRP A 74 -4.19 0.79 3.67
CA TRP A 74 -3.15 -0.22 3.81
C TRP A 74 -1.95 0.18 2.95
N LEU A 75 -0.84 0.51 3.60
CA LEU A 75 0.43 0.78 2.92
C LEU A 75 1.08 -0.55 2.55
N PRO A 76 1.49 -0.77 1.29
CA PRO A 76 2.25 -1.94 0.90
C PRO A 76 3.42 -2.17 1.85
N GLU A 77 3.44 -3.34 2.49
CA GLU A 77 4.47 -3.74 3.45
C GLU A 77 4.54 -2.86 4.72
N THR A 78 3.42 -2.20 5.04
CA THR A 78 3.33 -1.11 6.02
C THR A 78 4.42 -0.05 5.84
N ALA A 79 4.94 0.10 4.61
CA ALA A 79 6.11 0.91 4.35
C ALA A 79 5.79 2.40 4.50
N CYS A 80 6.48 3.08 5.42
CA CYS A 80 6.21 4.49 5.71
C CYS A 80 7.48 5.33 5.94
N ASN A 81 7.35 6.62 5.64
CA ASN A 81 8.25 7.71 6.03
C ASN A 81 7.43 9.00 6.19
N ASP A 82 8.07 10.11 6.55
CA ASP A 82 7.38 11.40 6.75
C ASP A 82 6.69 11.92 5.47
N ALA A 83 7.16 11.57 4.28
CA ALA A 83 6.50 11.96 3.02
C ALA A 83 5.16 11.23 2.85
N VAL A 84 5.13 9.92 3.11
CA VAL A 84 3.90 9.13 3.09
C VAL A 84 2.91 9.65 4.13
N MET A 85 3.33 9.84 5.38
CA MET A 85 2.44 10.29 6.45
C MET A 85 1.78 11.64 6.13
N ARG A 86 2.56 12.60 5.60
CA ARG A 86 2.04 13.88 5.13
C ARG A 86 1.02 13.72 4.02
N ALA A 87 1.32 12.87 3.04
CA ALA A 87 0.40 12.64 1.93
C ALA A 87 -0.93 12.02 2.38
N LEU A 88 -0.92 11.09 3.33
CA LEU A 88 -2.16 10.54 3.89
C LEU A 88 -3.00 11.61 4.61
N ILE A 89 -2.35 12.52 5.37
CA ILE A 89 -3.01 13.63 6.05
C ILE A 89 -3.63 14.61 5.06
N ASP A 90 -2.89 14.96 4.00
CA ASP A 90 -3.38 15.87 2.96
C ASP A 90 -4.59 15.31 2.21
N GLU A 91 -4.69 13.99 2.09
CA GLU A 91 -5.85 13.29 1.51
C GLU A 91 -6.94 12.96 2.55
N ASN A 92 -6.85 13.54 3.76
CA ASN A 92 -7.84 13.42 4.85
C ASN A 92 -8.10 11.98 5.36
N LEU A 93 -7.13 11.08 5.25
CA LEU A 93 -7.22 9.76 5.86
C LEU A 93 -7.15 9.89 7.39
N ARG A 94 -8.02 9.15 8.08
CA ARG A 94 -8.20 9.26 9.54
C ARG A 94 -7.18 8.45 10.31
N PHE A 95 -6.79 7.28 9.80
CA PHE A 95 -5.79 6.45 10.45
C PHE A 95 -4.97 5.58 9.49
N VAL A 96 -3.87 5.06 10.01
CA VAL A 96 -3.00 4.08 9.35
C VAL A 96 -2.52 3.04 10.37
N ILE A 97 -2.20 1.84 9.89
CA ILE A 97 -1.65 0.75 10.70
C ILE A 97 -0.17 0.57 10.35
N LEU A 98 0.68 0.52 11.37
CA LEU A 98 2.13 0.31 11.26
C LEU A 98 2.61 -0.80 12.21
N ALA A 99 3.82 -1.31 11.99
CA ALA A 99 4.46 -2.25 12.89
C ALA A 99 5.08 -1.55 14.10
N PRO A 100 5.12 -2.18 15.28
CA PRO A 100 5.66 -1.58 16.51
C PRO A 100 7.04 -0.92 16.39
N HIS A 101 7.99 -1.54 15.68
CA HIS A 101 9.35 -0.98 15.48
C HIS A 101 9.38 0.27 14.58
N GLN A 102 8.27 0.61 13.93
CA GLN A 102 8.16 1.82 13.13
C GLN A 102 7.87 3.05 13.98
N ALA A 103 7.55 2.91 15.26
CA ALA A 103 7.54 4.01 16.21
C ALA A 103 8.97 4.30 16.71
N SER A 104 9.31 5.58 16.85
CA SER A 104 10.60 6.01 17.40
C SER A 104 10.47 6.66 18.77
N ARG A 105 9.54 7.60 18.91
CA ARG A 105 9.31 8.34 20.17
C ARG A 105 7.84 8.61 20.36
N VAL A 106 7.40 8.67 21.62
CA VAL A 106 6.03 9.06 22.00
C VAL A 106 6.08 10.11 23.10
N ARG A 107 5.02 10.90 23.23
CA ARG A 107 4.80 11.80 24.38
C ARG A 107 3.31 11.96 24.64
N PRO A 108 2.89 12.31 25.87
CA PRO A 108 1.50 12.71 26.12
C PRO A 108 1.09 13.86 25.18
N SER A 109 -0.05 13.70 24.53
CA SER A 109 -0.62 14.74 23.67
C SER A 109 -1.08 15.91 24.53
N ILE A 110 -0.66 17.12 24.16
CA ILE A 110 -1.29 18.33 24.70
C ILE A 110 -2.66 18.43 24.02
N SER A 111 -3.74 18.33 24.79
CA SER A 111 -5.10 18.50 24.30
C SER A 111 -5.30 19.93 23.79
N THR A 112 -5.21 20.14 22.48
CA THR A 112 -5.91 21.24 21.82
C THR A 112 -7.27 20.69 21.37
N ALA A 113 -8.30 20.95 22.17
CA ALA A 113 -9.67 20.61 21.83
C ALA A 113 -10.09 21.37 20.57
N SER A 114 -9.88 20.77 19.39
CA SER A 114 -10.50 21.14 18.11
C SER A 114 -9.94 20.28 16.95
N GLY A 115 -10.38 19.03 16.87
CA GLY A 115 -10.46 18.28 15.61
C GLY A 115 -11.90 18.29 15.10
N PRO A 116 -12.16 18.17 13.79
CA PRO A 116 -13.54 18.25 13.28
C PRO A 116 -14.29 16.97 13.65
N GLY A 117 -15.26 17.07 14.56
CA GLY A 117 -16.24 15.99 14.80
C GLY A 117 -16.65 15.67 16.24
N SER A 118 -16.15 16.32 17.30
CA SER A 118 -16.53 15.94 18.67
C SER A 118 -17.80 16.65 19.18
N PRO A 119 -18.85 15.93 19.61
CA PRO A 119 -19.90 16.49 20.45
C PRO A 119 -19.34 16.70 21.86
N SER A 120 -19.55 17.89 22.40
CA SER A 120 -19.27 18.22 23.79
C SER A 120 -20.17 17.42 24.72
N GLU A 121 -19.62 16.50 25.52
CA GLU A 121 -20.06 16.20 26.89
C GLU A 121 -19.19 15.09 27.51
N GLN A 122 -18.58 15.38 28.65
CA GLN A 122 -17.84 14.41 29.47
C GLN A 122 -18.82 13.49 30.21
N PRO A 123 -18.55 12.18 30.31
CA PRO A 123 -18.98 11.39 31.44
C PRO A 123 -17.80 11.09 32.37
N ALA A 124 -17.98 11.44 33.64
CA ALA A 124 -17.07 11.09 34.73
C ALA A 124 -17.23 9.61 35.11
N TRP A 125 -16.16 8.81 35.01
CA TRP A 125 -16.04 7.54 35.73
C TRP A 125 -14.61 7.32 36.21
N GLY A 126 -14.47 7.21 37.53
CA GLY A 126 -13.25 6.82 38.22
C GLY A 126 -13.14 5.30 38.32
N GLY A 127 -11.89 4.82 38.30
CA GLY A 127 -11.54 3.41 38.50
C GLY A 127 -10.04 3.16 38.42
N GLY A 128 -9.34 3.37 39.54
CA GLY A 128 -8.12 2.66 39.96
C GLY A 128 -6.90 2.63 39.02
N CYS A 129 -6.10 3.70 39.04
CA CYS A 129 -4.66 3.64 38.70
C CYS A 129 -3.84 4.00 39.95
N ASP A 130 -3.64 3.03 40.85
CA ASP A 130 -2.64 3.19 41.89
C ASP A 130 -1.24 2.90 41.30
N GLN A 131 -0.37 3.90 41.41
CA GLN A 131 1.04 3.96 40.99
C GLN A 131 1.33 4.46 39.56
N LEU A 132 0.84 5.66 39.25
CA LEU A 132 1.67 6.65 38.54
C LEU A 132 1.72 7.91 39.40
N ASP A 133 2.92 8.21 39.91
CA ASP A 133 3.24 9.44 40.63
C ASP A 133 2.80 10.65 39.80
N SER A 134 1.73 11.30 40.25
CA SER A 134 1.08 12.44 39.60
C SER A 134 1.85 13.75 39.78
N SER A 135 3.19 13.70 39.71
CA SER A 135 4.08 14.86 39.92
C SER A 135 5.09 15.10 38.80
N ALA A 136 4.88 14.53 37.60
CA ALA A 136 5.62 14.90 36.39
C ALA A 136 4.70 15.01 35.17
N GLY A 137 4.08 16.18 34.98
CA GLY A 137 3.43 16.58 33.73
C GLY A 137 4.46 16.84 32.63
N GLY A 138 5.17 15.80 32.20
CA GLY A 138 6.22 15.89 31.19
C GLY A 138 5.66 15.82 29.78
N THR A 139 5.76 16.92 29.02
CA THR A 139 5.58 16.97 27.56
C THR A 139 6.81 16.43 26.80
N GLU A 140 7.69 15.68 27.49
CA GLU A 140 8.95 15.18 26.94
C GLU A 140 8.73 13.96 26.07
N TRP A 141 9.50 13.88 24.99
CA TRP A 141 9.56 12.73 24.11
C TRP A 141 10.31 11.58 24.77
N GLN A 142 9.68 10.41 24.77
CA GLN A 142 10.25 9.16 25.28
C GLN A 142 10.49 8.21 24.11
N SER A 143 11.69 7.63 24.05
CA SER A 143 12.02 6.65 23.01
C SER A 143 11.26 5.34 23.21
N VAL A 144 10.71 4.81 22.12
CA VAL A 144 10.00 3.54 22.08
C VAL A 144 10.57 2.60 21.03
N ASN A 145 10.23 1.33 21.15
CA ASN A 145 10.57 0.25 20.22
C ASN A 145 9.46 -0.81 20.23
N ASP A 146 9.71 -1.93 19.55
CA ASP A 146 8.79 -3.05 19.42
C ASP A 146 8.42 -3.75 20.75
N GLN A 147 9.23 -3.58 21.80
CA GLN A 147 9.01 -4.22 23.09
C GLN A 147 8.22 -3.37 24.07
N ASN A 148 8.25 -2.04 23.93
CA ASN A 148 7.72 -1.13 24.95
C ASN A 148 6.60 -0.20 24.45
N ILE A 149 6.34 -0.13 23.15
CA ILE A 149 5.17 0.61 22.65
C ILE A 149 3.87 -0.10 23.05
N ASP A 150 2.88 0.67 23.50
CA ASP A 150 1.57 0.15 23.84
C ASP A 150 0.71 0.03 22.58
N THR A 151 0.61 -1.19 22.05
CA THR A 151 -0.16 -1.52 20.84
C THR A 151 -1.68 -1.51 21.05
N SER A 152 -2.17 -1.22 22.27
CA SER A 152 -3.60 -1.08 22.55
C SER A 152 -4.14 0.33 22.36
N LEU A 153 -3.25 1.30 22.15
CA LEU A 153 -3.61 2.71 22.05
C LEU A 153 -3.39 3.23 20.62
N PRO A 154 -4.24 4.16 20.15
CA PRO A 154 -3.94 4.95 18.97
C PRO A 154 -3.03 6.12 19.33
N TYR A 155 -2.09 6.44 18.44
CA TYR A 155 -1.17 7.56 18.56
C TYR A 155 -1.46 8.63 17.51
N ARG A 156 -1.11 9.89 17.78
CA ARG A 156 -1.29 11.01 16.87
C ARG A 156 0.02 11.33 16.16
N TYR A 157 0.04 11.24 14.84
CA TYR A 157 1.12 11.81 14.04
C TYR A 157 0.68 13.19 13.53
N LEU A 158 1.40 14.23 13.93
CA LEU A 158 1.11 15.62 13.56
C LEU A 158 1.75 15.96 12.21
N HIS A 159 1.01 16.70 11.38
CA HIS A 159 1.57 17.27 10.15
C HIS A 159 2.65 18.31 10.51
N PRO A 160 3.85 18.26 9.91
CA PRO A 160 4.98 19.12 10.30
C PRO A 160 4.90 20.55 9.74
N ASP A 161 3.83 20.94 9.07
CA ASP A 161 3.62 22.30 8.51
C ASP A 161 3.16 23.33 9.56
N GLY A 162 3.07 22.93 10.83
CA GLY A 162 2.56 23.78 11.91
C GLY A 162 1.03 23.88 11.94
N SER A 163 0.31 23.20 11.03
CA SER A 163 -1.12 23.01 11.16
C SER A 163 -1.43 21.99 12.26
N ALA A 164 -2.64 22.04 12.81
CA ALA A 164 -3.11 21.02 13.75
C ALA A 164 -3.60 19.74 13.04
N ARG A 165 -3.39 19.61 11.71
CA ARG A 165 -3.78 18.42 10.95
C ARG A 165 -2.95 17.23 11.40
N SER A 166 -3.58 16.07 11.46
CA SER A 166 -2.95 14.85 11.97
C SER A 166 -3.65 13.61 11.43
N ILE A 167 -2.97 12.47 11.62
CA ILE A 167 -3.52 11.14 11.36
C ILE A 167 -3.31 10.27 12.60
N ALA A 168 -4.26 9.39 12.91
CA ALA A 168 -4.08 8.40 13.95
C ALA A 168 -3.23 7.23 13.45
N VAL A 169 -2.35 6.71 14.29
CA VAL A 169 -1.45 5.60 14.00
C VAL A 169 -1.74 4.48 14.99
N PHE A 170 -2.13 3.33 14.45
CA PHE A 170 -2.26 2.10 15.21
C PHE A 170 -1.02 1.23 15.00
N PHE A 171 -0.49 0.71 16.10
CA PHE A 171 0.56 -0.30 16.06
C PHE A 171 -0.06 -1.66 16.39
N TYR A 172 0.08 -2.64 15.50
CA TYR A 172 -0.47 -3.97 15.73
C TYR A 172 0.38 -4.80 16.70
N ASP A 173 -0.22 -5.80 17.34
CA ASP A 173 0.52 -6.72 18.21
C ASP A 173 1.38 -7.68 17.38
N GLY A 174 2.68 -7.38 17.32
CA GLY A 174 3.66 -8.13 16.53
C GLY A 174 3.75 -9.62 16.88
N PRO A 175 3.97 -9.99 18.16
CA PRO A 175 4.08 -11.39 18.56
C PRO A 175 2.84 -12.22 18.23
N THR A 176 1.64 -11.68 18.42
CA THR A 176 0.39 -12.39 18.11
C THR A 176 0.18 -12.50 16.61
N SER A 177 0.45 -11.42 15.85
CA SER A 177 0.35 -11.44 14.38
C SER A 177 1.27 -12.49 13.77
N ARG A 178 2.52 -12.57 14.25
CA ARG A 178 3.48 -13.62 13.86
C ARG A 178 2.95 -15.02 14.18
N ALA A 179 2.38 -15.22 15.37
CA ALA A 179 1.88 -16.53 15.78
C ALA A 179 0.69 -16.99 14.90
N ILE A 180 -0.19 -16.07 14.50
CA ILE A 180 -1.27 -16.33 13.55
C ILE A 180 -0.69 -16.73 12.19
N ALA A 181 0.28 -15.97 11.68
CA ALA A 181 0.84 -16.15 10.34
C ALA A 181 1.76 -17.37 10.18
N PHE A 182 2.47 -17.79 11.24
CA PHE A 182 3.55 -18.78 11.11
C PHE A 182 3.54 -19.92 12.13
N GLU A 183 2.74 -19.85 13.20
CA GLU A 183 2.80 -20.81 14.31
C GLU A 183 1.54 -21.70 14.42
N ASN A 184 0.78 -21.82 13.32
CA ASN A 184 -0.39 -22.70 13.19
C ASN A 184 -1.48 -22.46 14.26
N LEU A 185 -1.62 -21.21 14.71
CA LEU A 185 -2.61 -20.82 15.72
C LEU A 185 -4.06 -20.95 15.22
N LEU A 186 -4.25 -20.96 13.89
CA LEU A 186 -5.56 -21.09 13.25
C LEU A 186 -6.13 -22.52 13.24
N ARG A 187 -5.47 -23.49 13.85
CA ARG A 187 -5.99 -24.87 13.94
C ARG A 187 -7.18 -25.03 14.90
N SER A 188 -7.38 -24.08 15.82
CA SER A 188 -8.41 -24.12 16.85
C SER A 188 -8.83 -22.71 17.26
N SER A 189 -10.11 -22.41 17.17
CA SER A 189 -10.67 -21.11 17.55
C SER A 189 -10.51 -20.83 19.06
N HIS A 190 -10.64 -21.87 19.90
CA HIS A 190 -10.38 -21.77 21.33
C HIS A 190 -8.91 -21.42 21.63
N GLU A 191 -7.95 -22.08 20.98
CA GLU A 191 -6.52 -21.78 21.18
C GLU A 191 -6.16 -20.38 20.70
N LEU A 192 -6.74 -19.96 19.56
CA LEU A 192 -6.61 -18.61 19.05
C LEU A 192 -7.13 -17.59 20.08
N VAL A 193 -8.37 -17.73 20.55
CA VAL A 193 -8.96 -16.79 21.51
C VAL A 193 -8.23 -16.79 22.86
N ASP A 194 -7.75 -17.94 23.35
CA ASP A 194 -6.94 -17.99 24.56
C ASP A 194 -5.57 -17.33 24.39
N ARG A 195 -4.98 -17.40 23.18
CA ARG A 195 -3.77 -16.63 22.87
C ARG A 195 -4.08 -15.13 22.82
N LEU A 196 -5.17 -14.71 22.17
CA LEU A 196 -5.63 -13.33 22.14
C LEU A 196 -5.87 -12.78 23.56
N ALA A 197 -6.57 -13.53 24.43
CA ALA A 197 -6.81 -13.13 25.82
C ALA A 197 -5.52 -12.92 26.62
N ARG A 198 -4.53 -13.80 26.44
CA ARG A 198 -3.22 -13.65 27.08
C ARG A 198 -2.45 -12.43 26.57
N SER A 199 -2.50 -12.17 25.26
CA SER A 199 -1.82 -11.02 24.66
C SER A 199 -2.50 -9.69 25.02
N ALA A 200 -3.84 -9.68 25.10
CA ALA A 200 -4.59 -8.51 25.52
C ALA A 200 -4.21 -8.08 26.95
N ASN A 201 -4.01 -9.02 27.87
CA ASN A 201 -3.53 -8.75 29.24
C ASN A 201 -4.27 -7.57 29.92
N ASN A 202 -5.60 -7.55 29.82
CA ASN A 202 -6.50 -6.49 30.32
C ASN A 202 -6.30 -5.09 29.70
N ARG A 203 -5.61 -4.97 28.56
CA ARG A 203 -5.54 -3.74 27.76
C ARG A 203 -6.86 -3.46 27.05
N GLU A 204 -7.08 -2.20 26.67
CA GLU A 204 -8.33 -1.72 26.06
C GLU A 204 -8.61 -2.31 24.68
N MET A 205 -7.56 -2.62 23.91
CA MET A 205 -7.65 -3.21 22.58
C MET A 205 -6.52 -4.20 22.32
N LEU A 206 -6.83 -5.24 21.57
CA LEU A 206 -5.85 -6.07 20.87
C LEU A 206 -6.16 -5.98 19.37
N ASN A 207 -5.15 -5.67 18.58
CA ASN A 207 -5.25 -5.61 17.13
C ASN A 207 -4.08 -6.36 16.49
N VAL A 208 -4.33 -7.06 15.38
CA VAL A 208 -3.35 -7.90 14.68
C VAL A 208 -3.40 -7.62 13.18
N ALA A 209 -2.27 -7.79 12.51
CA ALA A 209 -2.16 -7.58 11.06
C ALA A 209 -1.43 -8.76 10.41
N THR A 210 -2.08 -9.40 9.44
CA THR A 210 -1.56 -10.56 8.71
C THR A 210 -2.12 -10.57 7.29
N ASP A 211 -1.39 -11.17 6.35
CA ASP A 211 -1.86 -11.34 4.98
C ASP A 211 -3.13 -12.20 4.91
N GLY A 212 -4.07 -11.85 4.04
CA GLY A 212 -5.36 -12.54 3.91
C GLY A 212 -5.21 -14.02 3.52
N GLU A 213 -4.17 -14.34 2.76
CA GLU A 213 -3.77 -15.69 2.35
C GLU A 213 -3.51 -16.63 3.54
N THR A 214 -3.22 -16.06 4.72
CA THR A 214 -3.07 -16.80 5.98
C THR A 214 -4.31 -17.64 6.29
N TYR A 215 -5.50 -17.12 6.00
CA TYR A 215 -6.78 -17.71 6.41
C TYR A 215 -7.34 -18.73 5.39
N GLY A 216 -6.49 -19.36 4.58
CA GLY A 216 -6.95 -20.46 3.72
C GLY A 216 -5.87 -21.06 2.85
N HIS A 217 -5.01 -20.21 2.27
CA HIS A 217 -3.90 -20.66 1.43
C HIS A 217 -2.76 -21.25 2.27
N HIS A 218 -2.33 -20.53 3.32
CA HIS A 218 -1.28 -21.01 4.23
C HIS A 218 -1.81 -22.02 5.25
N PHE A 219 -2.96 -21.73 5.87
CA PHE A 219 -3.62 -22.64 6.80
C PHE A 219 -5.00 -23.03 6.28
N LYS A 220 -5.11 -24.29 5.83
CA LYS A 220 -6.37 -24.85 5.35
C LYS A 220 -7.45 -24.73 6.43
N PHE A 221 -8.62 -24.20 6.06
CA PHE A 221 -9.76 -23.91 6.95
C PHE A 221 -9.50 -22.82 8.01
N GLY A 222 -8.46 -22.00 7.85
CA GLY A 222 -8.18 -20.88 8.75
C GLY A 222 -9.30 -19.83 8.78
N ASP A 223 -10.02 -19.65 7.68
CA ASP A 223 -11.23 -18.83 7.54
C ASP A 223 -12.36 -19.31 8.45
N LEU A 224 -12.60 -20.63 8.51
CA LEU A 224 -13.62 -21.21 9.39
C LEU A 224 -13.25 -21.03 10.86
N CYS A 225 -11.96 -21.20 11.20
CA CYS A 225 -11.46 -20.92 12.54
C CYS A 225 -11.65 -19.46 12.91
N LEU A 226 -11.31 -18.53 12.02
CA LEU A 226 -11.50 -17.09 12.24
C LEU A 226 -12.97 -16.75 12.45
N ALA A 227 -13.87 -17.26 11.61
CA ALA A 227 -15.30 -17.02 11.73
C ALA A 227 -15.85 -17.53 13.08
N HIS A 228 -15.51 -18.75 13.48
CA HIS A 228 -15.93 -19.31 14.76
C HIS A 228 -15.35 -18.53 15.95
N ALA A 229 -14.08 -18.13 15.85
CA ALA A 229 -13.41 -17.35 16.89
C ALA A 229 -14.09 -16.00 17.12
N LEU A 230 -14.41 -15.27 16.04
CA LEU A 230 -14.99 -13.93 16.14
C LEU A 230 -16.47 -13.93 16.54
N GLU A 231 -17.25 -14.91 16.07
CA GLU A 231 -18.70 -14.96 16.32
C GLU A 231 -19.08 -15.63 17.66
N LEU A 232 -18.27 -16.59 18.15
CA LEU A 232 -18.63 -17.40 19.30
C LEU A 232 -17.61 -17.30 20.43
N ASP A 233 -16.36 -17.72 20.18
CA ASP A 233 -15.39 -17.93 21.27
C ASP A 233 -14.92 -16.61 21.89
N ALA A 234 -14.64 -15.59 21.09
CA ALA A 234 -14.20 -14.29 21.58
C ALA A 234 -15.30 -13.58 22.39
N PRO A 235 -16.57 -13.47 21.91
CA PRO A 235 -17.68 -12.98 22.73
C PRO A 235 -17.89 -13.78 24.01
N ALA A 236 -17.83 -15.12 23.96
CA ALA A 236 -17.96 -15.97 25.15
C ALA A 236 -16.83 -15.73 26.17
N ARG A 237 -15.66 -15.28 25.69
CA ARG A 237 -14.52 -14.88 26.53
C ARG A 237 -14.60 -13.43 27.01
N GLY A 238 -15.65 -12.68 26.64
CA GLY A 238 -15.88 -11.30 27.05
C GLY A 238 -15.29 -10.24 26.11
N PHE A 239 -14.77 -10.62 24.95
CA PHE A 239 -14.34 -9.65 23.95
C PHE A 239 -15.53 -9.00 23.26
N ARG A 240 -15.40 -7.70 22.99
CA ARG A 240 -16.25 -6.99 22.05
C ARG A 240 -15.52 -6.85 20.71
N ILE A 241 -16.08 -7.43 19.66
CA ILE A 241 -15.54 -7.27 18.30
C ILE A 241 -15.91 -5.88 17.76
N THR A 242 -14.92 -5.13 17.29
CA THR A 242 -15.05 -3.79 16.73
C THR A 242 -14.10 -3.63 15.54
N ASN A 243 -14.05 -2.45 14.94
CA ASN A 243 -13.06 -2.08 13.94
C ASN A 243 -12.35 -0.78 14.32
N TYR A 244 -11.31 -0.44 13.58
CA TYR A 244 -10.45 0.70 13.90
C TYR A 244 -11.20 2.04 13.88
N GLY A 245 -12.13 2.25 12.93
CA GLY A 245 -12.90 3.50 12.84
C GLY A 245 -13.78 3.73 14.07
N GLU A 246 -14.56 2.71 14.45
CA GLU A 246 -15.43 2.76 15.65
C GLU A 246 -14.61 2.87 16.94
N TYR A 247 -13.48 2.16 17.01
CA TYR A 247 -12.60 2.24 18.17
C TYR A 247 -12.01 3.64 18.31
N LEU A 248 -11.51 4.23 17.22
CA LEU A 248 -10.90 5.55 17.20
C LEU A 248 -11.88 6.67 17.57
N GLU A 249 -13.15 6.56 17.17
CA GLU A 249 -14.19 7.53 17.54
C GLU A 249 -14.39 7.58 19.07
N LYS A 250 -14.28 6.43 19.73
CA LYS A 250 -14.47 6.31 21.20
C LYS A 250 -13.18 6.54 22.00
N HIS A 251 -12.02 6.33 21.37
CA HIS A 251 -10.69 6.42 21.99
C HIS A 251 -9.78 7.30 21.12
N PRO A 252 -9.97 8.63 21.11
CA PRO A 252 -9.09 9.52 20.36
C PRO A 252 -7.64 9.43 20.89
N PRO A 253 -6.62 9.64 20.04
CA PRO A 253 -5.23 9.52 20.46
C PRO A 253 -4.86 10.46 21.62
N ALA A 254 -4.35 9.87 22.70
CA ALA A 254 -3.88 10.61 23.88
C ALA A 254 -2.36 10.86 23.87
N PHE A 255 -1.64 10.33 22.88
CA PHE A 255 -0.20 10.43 22.75
C PHE A 255 0.20 10.86 21.34
N ASP A 256 1.18 11.75 21.21
CA ASP A 256 1.82 12.03 19.93
C ASP A 256 2.89 10.96 19.65
N VAL A 257 3.13 10.65 18.38
CA VAL A 257 4.19 9.73 17.94
C VAL A 257 5.06 10.34 16.85
N GLU A 258 6.36 10.06 16.93
CA GLU A 258 7.29 10.17 15.81
C GLU A 258 7.60 8.78 15.26
N ILE A 259 7.55 8.65 13.93
CA ILE A 259 7.91 7.40 13.26
C ILE A 259 9.42 7.32 13.04
N SER A 260 9.94 6.10 12.98
CA SER A 260 11.33 5.83 12.65
C SER A 260 11.63 6.21 11.20
N LYS A 261 12.69 6.99 11.02
CA LYS A 261 13.20 7.37 9.68
C LYS A 261 13.89 6.22 8.96
N GLY A 262 14.12 5.11 9.65
CA GLY A 262 14.85 3.96 9.15
C GLY A 262 16.32 4.27 8.82
N PRO A 263 17.05 3.28 8.29
CA PRO A 263 18.41 3.48 7.79
C PRO A 263 18.40 4.53 6.66
N ASN A 264 19.35 5.47 6.70
CA ASN A 264 19.55 6.52 5.68
C ASN A 264 18.37 7.48 5.46
N GLY A 265 17.32 7.44 6.29
CA GLY A 265 16.14 8.31 6.13
C GLY A 265 15.15 7.87 5.05
N GLU A 266 15.27 6.63 4.55
CA GLU A 266 14.42 6.10 3.47
C GLU A 266 13.04 5.63 3.96
N GLY A 267 12.88 5.40 5.27
CA GLY A 267 11.67 4.84 5.88
C GLY A 267 11.83 3.42 6.42
N THR A 268 10.72 2.88 6.92
CA THR A 268 10.63 1.55 7.55
C THR A 268 9.46 0.74 7.00
N SER A 269 9.52 -0.59 7.09
CA SER A 269 8.46 -1.53 6.67
C SER A 269 8.30 -2.62 7.73
N TRP A 270 7.20 -3.38 7.70
CA TRP A 270 7.02 -4.53 8.59
C TRP A 270 7.88 -5.76 8.24
N SER A 271 8.36 -5.87 7.00
CA SER A 271 8.90 -7.11 6.42
C SER A 271 10.38 -7.01 6.02
N CYS A 272 11.03 -5.88 6.33
CA CYS A 272 12.48 -5.71 6.17
C CYS A 272 13.09 -5.05 7.43
N PRO A 273 13.93 -5.76 8.20
CA PRO A 273 14.63 -5.17 9.36
C PRO A 273 15.65 -4.10 8.95
N HIS A 274 16.00 -4.03 7.66
CA HIS A 274 16.92 -3.05 7.09
C HIS A 274 16.18 -1.84 6.47
N GLY A 275 15.01 -1.49 7.01
CA GLY A 275 14.16 -0.39 6.53
C GLY A 275 13.54 -0.69 5.17
N MET A 276 13.98 0.01 4.13
CA MET A 276 13.53 -0.17 2.75
C MET A 276 14.48 -1.04 1.91
N GLY A 277 15.54 -1.60 2.51
CA GLY A 277 16.61 -2.29 1.79
C GLY A 277 16.13 -3.37 0.82
N ARG A 278 15.08 -4.13 1.17
CA ARG A 278 14.53 -5.23 0.35
C ARG A 278 14.10 -4.78 -1.06
N TRP A 279 13.73 -3.51 -1.26
CA TRP A 279 13.25 -2.99 -2.56
C TRP A 279 14.26 -2.06 -3.24
N LEU A 280 15.47 -1.95 -2.68
CA LEU A 280 16.52 -1.06 -3.17
C LEU A 280 17.83 -1.77 -3.48
N ARG A 281 18.22 -2.76 -2.66
CA ARG A 281 19.59 -3.28 -2.64
C ARG A 281 19.67 -4.69 -2.06
N ASP A 282 20.88 -5.24 -2.15
CA ASP A 282 21.24 -6.46 -1.43
C ASP A 282 21.40 -6.17 0.07
N CYS A 283 20.29 -6.21 0.80
CA CYS A 283 20.30 -6.16 2.26
C CYS A 283 20.31 -7.56 2.90
N GLY A 284 20.49 -8.63 2.12
CA GLY A 284 20.41 -10.02 2.56
C GLY A 284 19.01 -10.54 2.90
N CYS A 285 17.96 -9.70 2.81
CA CYS A 285 16.59 -10.17 2.96
C CYS A 285 16.16 -10.99 1.75
N GLN A 286 15.78 -12.23 2.00
CA GLN A 286 15.39 -13.20 0.98
C GLN A 286 14.24 -14.10 1.49
N THR A 287 13.43 -14.61 0.57
CA THR A 287 12.28 -15.47 0.83
C THR A 287 12.34 -16.66 -0.14
N GLY A 288 12.85 -17.80 0.34
CA GLY A 288 13.31 -18.89 -0.52
C GLY A 288 14.77 -18.68 -0.95
N GLY A 289 15.29 -19.53 -1.84
CA GLY A 289 16.64 -19.40 -2.40
C GLY A 289 17.63 -20.45 -1.90
N GLU A 290 18.72 -20.58 -2.63
CA GLU A 290 19.75 -21.60 -2.40
C GLU A 290 21.02 -21.01 -1.75
N PRO A 291 21.86 -21.83 -1.11
CA PRO A 291 23.16 -21.38 -0.61
C PRO A 291 23.96 -20.64 -1.70
N GLY A 292 24.43 -19.43 -1.38
CA GLY A 292 25.22 -18.60 -2.28
C GLY A 292 24.43 -17.62 -3.14
N TRP A 293 23.09 -17.70 -3.15
CA TRP A 293 22.26 -16.69 -3.80
C TRP A 293 22.35 -15.34 -3.07
N ASN A 294 22.20 -14.26 -3.83
CA ASN A 294 22.29 -12.88 -3.37
C ASN A 294 21.23 -12.01 -4.05
N GLN A 295 21.09 -10.78 -3.56
CA GLN A 295 20.08 -9.84 -4.04
C GLN A 295 20.69 -8.60 -4.70
N LYS A 296 21.92 -8.71 -5.23
CA LYS A 296 22.63 -7.61 -5.91
C LYS A 296 21.89 -7.11 -7.14
N TRP A 297 21.05 -7.94 -7.76
CA TRP A 297 20.23 -7.59 -8.92
C TRP A 297 19.19 -6.48 -8.64
N ARG A 298 18.80 -6.26 -7.37
CA ARG A 298 17.76 -5.28 -7.01
C ARG A 298 18.15 -3.83 -7.35
N THR A 299 19.41 -3.46 -7.10
CA THR A 299 19.92 -2.10 -7.38
C THR A 299 19.88 -1.77 -8.88
N PRO A 300 20.53 -2.55 -9.77
CA PRO A 300 20.49 -2.26 -11.21
C PRO A 300 19.10 -2.39 -11.82
N LEU A 301 18.26 -3.32 -11.35
CA LEU A 301 16.85 -3.35 -11.75
C LEU A 301 16.16 -2.01 -11.43
N ARG A 302 16.31 -1.53 -10.20
CA ARG A 302 15.70 -0.27 -9.77
C ARG A 302 16.21 0.91 -10.60
N GLN A 303 17.51 0.96 -10.87
CA GLN A 303 18.12 2.00 -11.71
C GLN A 303 17.59 1.98 -13.15
N ALA A 304 17.38 0.80 -13.74
CA ALA A 304 16.81 0.68 -15.08
C ALA A 304 15.37 1.21 -15.14
N LEU A 305 14.55 0.89 -14.13
CA LEU A 305 13.17 1.37 -14.03
C LEU A 305 13.11 2.89 -13.77
N ASP A 306 13.97 3.41 -12.88
CA ASP A 306 14.07 4.85 -12.63
C ASP A 306 14.49 5.62 -13.89
N TYR A 307 15.46 5.10 -14.66
CA TYR A 307 15.85 5.67 -15.95
C TYR A 307 14.66 5.76 -16.92
N LEU A 308 13.91 4.65 -17.08
CA LEU A 308 12.76 4.60 -17.98
C LEU A 308 11.66 5.60 -17.58
N ARG A 309 11.36 5.71 -16.27
CA ARG A 309 10.41 6.69 -15.74
C ARG A 309 10.88 8.12 -16.02
N ASP A 310 12.13 8.43 -15.67
CA ASP A 310 12.63 9.81 -15.67
C ASP A 310 12.81 10.35 -17.10
N GLU A 311 13.23 9.51 -18.06
CA GLU A 311 13.26 9.90 -19.48
C GLU A 311 11.88 10.26 -20.02
N ASN A 312 10.83 9.63 -19.50
CA ASN A 312 9.48 9.91 -19.97
C ASN A 312 8.92 11.25 -19.46
N VAL A 313 9.32 11.70 -18.26
CA VAL A 313 8.83 12.92 -17.60
C VAL A 313 8.86 14.12 -18.55
N ARG A 314 10.00 14.38 -19.20
CA ARG A 314 10.16 15.54 -20.09
C ARG A 314 9.23 15.47 -21.32
N HIS A 315 8.97 14.27 -21.83
CA HIS A 315 8.12 14.07 -23.00
C HIS A 315 6.64 14.18 -22.67
N PHE A 316 6.27 13.75 -21.47
CA PHE A 316 4.90 13.90 -20.98
C PHE A 316 4.60 15.36 -20.60
N GLU A 317 5.55 16.07 -19.99
CA GLU A 317 5.40 17.50 -19.67
C GLU A 317 5.35 18.38 -20.93
N ALA A 318 6.05 17.99 -22.00
CA ALA A 318 6.10 18.77 -23.24
C ALA A 318 4.92 18.51 -24.20
N THR A 319 4.04 17.55 -23.91
CA THR A 319 2.90 17.25 -24.79
C THR A 319 1.90 18.41 -24.79
N THR A 320 1.34 18.72 -25.96
CA THR A 320 0.30 19.74 -26.12
C THR A 320 -1.11 19.14 -26.09
N LEU A 321 -1.23 17.83 -25.84
CA LEU A 321 -2.52 17.11 -25.84
C LEU A 321 -3.35 17.38 -24.58
N PHE A 322 -2.73 17.92 -23.53
CA PHE A 322 -3.39 18.24 -22.27
C PHE A 322 -2.97 19.64 -21.81
N ASN A 323 -3.90 20.39 -21.21
CA ASN A 323 -3.57 21.66 -20.54
C ASN A 323 -2.70 21.44 -19.30
N ASP A 324 -2.97 20.36 -18.57
CA ASP A 324 -2.15 19.86 -17.47
C ASP A 324 -2.00 18.33 -17.60
N PRO A 325 -0.88 17.84 -18.16
CA PRO A 325 -0.64 16.42 -18.33
C PRO A 325 -0.67 15.64 -17.00
N TRP A 326 -0.17 16.23 -15.91
CA TRP A 326 -0.11 15.55 -14.62
C TRP A 326 -1.48 15.43 -13.97
N GLN A 327 -2.33 16.44 -14.11
CA GLN A 327 -3.72 16.34 -13.68
C GLN A 327 -4.49 15.33 -14.52
N ALA A 328 -4.32 15.33 -15.86
CA ALA A 328 -4.91 14.33 -16.74
C ALA A 328 -4.48 12.90 -16.36
N ARG A 329 -3.20 12.68 -16.04
CA ARG A 329 -2.72 11.40 -15.50
C ARG A 329 -3.47 11.03 -14.22
N ASN A 330 -3.55 11.93 -13.24
CA ASN A 330 -4.18 11.63 -11.96
C ASN A 330 -5.67 11.26 -12.14
N ASP A 331 -6.38 11.93 -13.04
CA ASP A 331 -7.82 11.72 -13.25
C ASP A 331 -8.12 10.52 -14.17
N SER A 332 -7.13 10.04 -14.93
CA SER A 332 -7.28 8.89 -15.84
C SER A 332 -7.69 7.58 -15.16
N ILE A 333 -7.62 7.49 -13.83
CA ILE A 333 -8.17 6.36 -13.07
C ILE A 333 -9.66 6.14 -13.37
N GLU A 334 -10.43 7.19 -13.65
CA GLU A 334 -11.85 7.09 -14.00
C GLU A 334 -12.05 6.29 -15.30
N LEU A 335 -11.13 6.42 -16.27
CA LEU A 335 -11.15 5.63 -17.51
C LEU A 335 -10.88 4.14 -17.27
N ILE A 336 -10.17 3.81 -16.19
CA ILE A 336 -9.81 2.43 -15.83
C ILE A 336 -10.94 1.79 -15.01
N LEU A 337 -11.52 2.55 -14.08
CA LEU A 337 -12.52 2.05 -13.14
C LEU A 337 -13.92 1.97 -13.73
N ASN A 338 -14.26 2.85 -14.68
CA ASN A 338 -15.59 2.93 -15.25
C ASN A 338 -15.55 2.76 -16.78
N GLN A 339 -15.88 1.56 -17.24
CA GLN A 339 -15.95 1.23 -18.67
C GLN A 339 -16.98 2.04 -19.46
N HIS A 340 -17.92 2.71 -18.78
CA HIS A 340 -18.93 3.58 -19.40
C HIS A 340 -18.53 5.05 -19.42
N TYR A 341 -17.38 5.40 -18.83
CA TYR A 341 -16.88 6.77 -18.86
C TYR A 341 -16.41 7.13 -20.28
N SER A 342 -16.90 8.27 -20.81
CA SER A 342 -16.55 8.68 -22.18
C SER A 342 -15.10 9.14 -22.23
N ARG A 343 -14.32 8.46 -23.08
CA ARG A 343 -12.93 8.84 -23.38
C ARG A 343 -12.87 10.20 -24.05
N GLU A 344 -13.79 10.47 -24.96
CA GLU A 344 -13.85 11.72 -25.73
C GLU A 344 -14.15 12.90 -24.81
N GLN A 345 -15.10 12.75 -23.88
CA GLN A 345 -15.42 13.80 -22.91
C GLN A 345 -14.25 14.04 -21.95
N PHE A 346 -13.65 12.97 -21.41
CA PHE A 346 -12.46 13.09 -20.57
C PHE A 346 -11.33 13.88 -21.28
N LEU A 347 -11.04 13.52 -22.52
CA LEU A 347 -10.01 14.18 -23.31
C LEU A 347 -10.38 15.64 -23.60
N TYR A 348 -11.64 15.94 -23.89
CA TYR A 348 -12.11 17.32 -24.04
C TYR A 348 -11.89 18.14 -22.77
N ASP A 349 -12.24 17.59 -21.60
CA ASP A 349 -12.12 18.29 -20.32
C ASP A 349 -10.66 18.60 -19.97
N HIS A 350 -9.72 17.72 -20.33
CA HIS A 350 -8.30 17.90 -20.07
C HIS A 350 -7.52 18.65 -21.17
N ALA A 351 -7.98 18.61 -22.43
CA ALA A 351 -7.40 19.36 -23.55
C ALA A 351 -7.99 20.76 -23.71
N GLY A 352 -9.24 20.99 -23.27
CA GLY A 352 -9.99 22.22 -23.47
C GLY A 352 -10.56 22.40 -24.88
N HIS A 353 -10.42 21.39 -25.75
CA HIS A 353 -11.00 21.34 -27.08
C HIS A 353 -11.19 19.90 -27.55
N TRP A 354 -11.95 19.69 -28.63
CA TRP A 354 -12.05 18.38 -29.26
C TRP A 354 -10.73 18.03 -29.96
N LEU A 355 -10.15 16.91 -29.58
CA LEU A 355 -8.98 16.32 -30.23
C LEU A 355 -9.42 15.55 -31.49
N SER A 356 -8.60 15.58 -32.53
CA SER A 356 -8.73 14.68 -33.69
C SER A 356 -8.54 13.21 -33.29
N ALA A 357 -8.93 12.27 -34.15
CA ALA A 357 -8.80 10.84 -33.84
C ALA A 357 -7.35 10.43 -33.51
N ASP A 358 -6.36 10.96 -34.25
CA ASP A 358 -4.94 10.67 -34.04
C ASP A 358 -4.43 11.27 -32.71
N GLU A 359 -4.88 12.50 -32.39
CA GLU A 359 -4.55 13.15 -31.11
C GLU A 359 -5.17 12.41 -29.93
N GLN A 360 -6.41 11.92 -30.06
CA GLN A 360 -7.04 11.09 -29.03
C GLN A 360 -6.29 9.79 -28.81
N GLY A 361 -5.89 9.11 -29.90
CA GLY A 361 -5.07 7.90 -29.83
C GLY A 361 -3.73 8.15 -29.13
N SER A 362 -3.07 9.27 -29.45
CA SER A 362 -1.81 9.67 -28.81
C SER A 362 -2.01 10.00 -27.32
N ALA A 363 -3.08 10.73 -26.98
CA ALA A 363 -3.38 11.12 -25.60
C ALA A 363 -3.62 9.89 -24.72
N LEU A 364 -4.44 8.94 -25.19
CA LEU A 364 -4.69 7.69 -24.48
C LEU A 364 -3.42 6.82 -24.35
N THR A 365 -2.58 6.81 -25.39
CA THR A 365 -1.28 6.11 -25.37
C THR A 365 -0.35 6.69 -24.31
N TYR A 366 -0.30 8.01 -24.16
CA TYR A 366 0.45 8.68 -23.09
C TYR A 366 -0.07 8.31 -21.70
N LEU A 367 -1.40 8.26 -21.49
CA LEU A 367 -1.98 7.90 -20.19
C LEU A 367 -1.71 6.43 -19.83
N GLU A 368 -1.81 5.53 -20.82
CA GLU A 368 -1.45 4.12 -20.63
C GLU A 368 0.05 3.95 -20.33
N LEU A 369 0.90 4.76 -20.96
CA LEU A 369 2.33 4.79 -20.68
C LEU A 369 2.59 5.20 -19.23
N GLN A 370 1.96 6.27 -18.74
CA GLN A 370 2.04 6.66 -17.33
C GLN A 370 1.58 5.53 -16.39
N ARG A 371 0.51 4.81 -16.75
CA ARG A 371 0.05 3.65 -15.97
C ARG A 371 1.10 2.55 -15.89
N MET A 372 1.75 2.21 -17.00
CA MET A 372 2.83 1.21 -17.01
C MET A 372 4.02 1.63 -16.14
N LEU A 373 4.39 2.91 -16.18
CA LEU A 373 5.47 3.46 -15.36
C LEU A 373 5.13 3.41 -13.85
N LEU A 374 3.86 3.45 -13.48
CA LEU A 374 3.42 3.25 -12.09
C LEU A 374 3.42 1.77 -11.69
N LEU A 375 2.94 0.88 -12.56
CA LEU A 375 2.80 -0.56 -12.29
C LEU A 375 4.14 -1.31 -12.28
N MET A 376 5.15 -0.82 -13.00
CA MET A 376 6.48 -1.42 -12.96
C MET A 376 7.19 -1.27 -11.60
N TYR A 377 6.54 -0.71 -10.57
CA TYR A 377 7.02 -0.60 -9.17
C TYR A 377 6.26 -1.50 -8.16
N THR A 378 5.43 -2.45 -8.61
CA THR A 378 4.64 -3.35 -7.74
C THR A 378 5.47 -4.26 -6.82
N SER A 379 5.47 -4.00 -5.51
CA SER A 379 6.48 -4.48 -4.54
C SER A 379 6.87 -5.97 -4.58
N CYS A 380 5.98 -6.88 -5.00
CA CYS A 380 6.26 -8.30 -5.14
C CYS A 380 7.44 -8.60 -6.08
N GLY A 381 7.67 -7.76 -7.10
CA GLY A 381 8.79 -7.92 -8.06
C GLY A 381 10.19 -7.76 -7.47
N TRP A 382 10.32 -7.45 -6.17
CA TRP A 382 11.59 -7.35 -5.45
C TRP A 382 11.66 -8.30 -4.25
N PHE A 383 10.54 -8.92 -3.86
CA PHE A 383 10.40 -9.56 -2.56
C PHE A 383 11.20 -10.87 -2.45
N PHE A 384 11.23 -11.64 -3.54
CA PHE A 384 11.86 -12.94 -3.65
C PHE A 384 13.35 -12.84 -4.05
N ASN A 385 13.95 -13.96 -4.41
CA ASN A 385 15.41 -14.11 -4.38
C ASN A 385 16.08 -13.84 -5.72
N ASP A 386 15.33 -13.89 -6.82
CA ASP A 386 15.90 -13.85 -8.16
C ASP A 386 15.12 -12.95 -9.12
N ILE A 387 15.86 -12.30 -10.02
CA ILE A 387 15.30 -11.45 -11.08
C ILE A 387 14.50 -12.24 -12.13
N SER A 388 14.69 -13.55 -12.23
CA SER A 388 13.88 -14.44 -13.09
C SER A 388 12.57 -14.91 -12.46
N GLY A 389 12.24 -14.48 -11.24
CA GLY A 389 10.96 -14.79 -10.60
C GLY A 389 9.77 -14.28 -11.40
N ILE A 390 8.62 -14.94 -11.29
CA ILE A 390 7.40 -14.58 -12.04
C ILE A 390 6.93 -13.15 -11.71
N GLU A 391 7.13 -12.71 -10.47
CA GLU A 391 6.78 -11.37 -10.00
C GLU A 391 7.69 -10.32 -10.64
N THR A 392 9.00 -10.61 -10.69
CA THR A 392 9.99 -9.71 -11.31
C THR A 392 9.79 -9.66 -12.83
N ILE A 393 9.48 -10.78 -13.46
CA ILE A 393 9.11 -10.84 -14.88
C ILE A 393 7.87 -9.96 -15.14
N GLN A 394 6.87 -9.97 -14.25
CA GLN A 394 5.67 -9.14 -14.43
C GLN A 394 5.98 -7.63 -14.45
N ILE A 395 6.88 -7.14 -13.59
CA ILE A 395 7.28 -5.72 -13.63
C ILE A 395 8.13 -5.40 -14.86
N LEU A 396 8.95 -6.35 -15.34
CA LEU A 396 9.68 -6.21 -16.60
C LEU A 396 8.72 -6.16 -17.81
N LYS A 397 7.59 -6.88 -17.77
CA LYS A 397 6.54 -6.77 -18.79
C LYS A 397 5.88 -5.39 -18.80
N TYR A 398 5.65 -4.78 -17.64
CA TYR A 398 5.18 -3.39 -17.59
C TYR A 398 6.22 -2.42 -18.17
N ALA A 399 7.50 -2.59 -17.84
CA ALA A 399 8.57 -1.80 -18.43
C ALA A 399 8.66 -1.98 -19.96
N GLY A 400 8.53 -3.21 -20.45
CA GLY A 400 8.50 -3.49 -21.89
C GLY A 400 7.33 -2.83 -22.59
N ARG A 401 6.13 -2.93 -22.01
CA ARG A 401 4.95 -2.23 -22.53
C ARG A 401 5.12 -0.71 -22.54
N ALA A 402 5.77 -0.13 -21.53
CA ALA A 402 6.09 1.30 -21.53
C ALA A 402 7.02 1.67 -22.71
N ILE A 403 8.06 0.88 -22.97
CA ILE A 403 8.97 1.09 -24.11
C ILE A 403 8.20 1.01 -25.45
N ASP A 404 7.26 0.08 -25.60
CA ASP A 404 6.43 -0.01 -26.82
C ASP A 404 5.56 1.22 -27.01
N LEU A 405 4.93 1.70 -25.94
CA LEU A 405 4.06 2.88 -25.98
C LEU A 405 4.88 4.14 -26.32
N MET A 406 6.12 4.23 -25.84
CA MET A 406 7.04 5.28 -26.26
C MET A 406 7.34 5.22 -27.76
N ASN A 407 7.55 4.02 -28.32
CA ASN A 407 7.75 3.84 -29.76
C ASN A 407 6.50 4.21 -30.57
N GLN A 408 5.30 3.84 -30.09
CA GLN A 408 4.03 4.22 -30.73
C GLN A 408 3.81 5.73 -30.78
N LEU A 409 4.29 6.45 -29.76
CA LEU A 409 4.27 7.91 -29.69
C LEU A 409 5.39 8.58 -30.51
N GLY A 410 6.29 7.81 -31.14
CA GLY A 410 7.45 8.34 -31.86
C GLY A 410 8.47 9.03 -30.97
N LEU A 411 8.53 8.67 -29.69
CA LEU A 411 9.50 9.24 -28.74
C LEU A 411 10.91 8.69 -28.97
N PRO A 412 11.97 9.40 -28.53
CA PRO A 412 13.33 8.88 -28.60
C PRO A 412 13.46 7.50 -27.93
N SER A 413 14.17 6.59 -28.60
CA SER A 413 14.39 5.24 -28.08
C SER A 413 15.21 5.29 -26.79
N VAL A 414 14.66 4.66 -25.74
CA VAL A 414 15.30 4.44 -24.44
C VAL A 414 15.78 2.99 -24.27
N ARG A 415 15.44 2.12 -25.21
CA ARG A 415 15.59 0.66 -25.09
C ARG A 415 17.03 0.23 -24.83
N ASP A 416 17.97 0.70 -25.62
CA ASP A 416 19.35 0.20 -25.55
C ASP A 416 20.02 0.59 -24.24
N ARG A 417 19.79 1.84 -23.79
CA ARG A 417 20.29 2.29 -22.48
C ARG A 417 19.59 1.58 -21.32
N PHE A 418 18.28 1.32 -21.43
CA PHE A 418 17.55 0.53 -20.44
C PHE A 418 18.15 -0.88 -20.31
N LEU A 419 18.41 -1.56 -21.44
CA LEU A 419 19.02 -2.89 -21.43
C LEU A 419 20.47 -2.89 -20.96
N GLU A 420 21.23 -1.83 -21.23
CA GLU A 420 22.60 -1.67 -20.72
C GLU A 420 22.62 -1.65 -19.19
N ILE A 421 21.74 -0.86 -18.56
CA ILE A 421 21.63 -0.80 -17.09
C ILE A 421 21.10 -2.14 -16.55
N LEU A 422 20.08 -2.72 -17.19
CA LEU A 422 19.46 -3.96 -16.73
C LEU A 422 20.39 -5.17 -16.87
N ALA A 423 21.40 -5.12 -17.75
CA ALA A 423 22.41 -6.17 -17.88
C ALA A 423 23.29 -6.31 -16.63
N GLU A 424 23.40 -5.28 -15.79
CA GLU A 424 24.11 -5.36 -14.51
C GLU A 424 23.32 -6.18 -13.45
N ALA A 425 22.04 -6.45 -13.70
CA ALA A 425 21.19 -7.23 -12.81
C ALA A 425 21.35 -8.74 -13.08
N GLU A 426 22.35 -9.38 -12.49
CA GLU A 426 22.62 -10.81 -12.69
C GLU A 426 21.59 -11.71 -11.99
N SER A 427 21.09 -12.72 -12.69
CA SER A 427 20.35 -13.81 -12.06
C SER A 427 21.29 -14.69 -11.24
N ASN A 428 20.82 -15.16 -10.10
CA ASN A 428 21.43 -16.24 -9.33
C ASN A 428 21.41 -17.57 -10.07
N ARG A 429 20.62 -17.67 -11.14
CA ARG A 429 20.56 -18.81 -12.05
C ARG A 429 21.40 -18.49 -13.27
N SER A 430 22.64 -18.98 -13.28
CA SER A 430 23.62 -18.63 -14.31
C SER A 430 23.17 -18.99 -15.74
N GLU A 431 22.31 -20.01 -15.87
CA GLU A 431 21.71 -20.40 -17.15
C GLU A 431 20.72 -19.36 -17.72
N LEU A 432 20.20 -18.46 -16.88
CA LEU A 432 19.26 -17.40 -17.28
C LEU A 432 19.96 -16.06 -17.56
N GLY A 433 21.25 -15.94 -17.22
CA GLY A 433 22.05 -14.76 -17.55
C GLY A 433 21.65 -13.51 -16.76
N THR A 434 21.51 -12.40 -17.48
CA THR A 434 21.25 -11.07 -16.92
C THR A 434 19.79 -10.67 -16.99
N GLY A 435 19.41 -9.60 -16.29
CA GLY A 435 18.10 -8.99 -16.41
C GLY A 435 17.75 -8.58 -17.84
N ALA A 436 18.75 -8.18 -18.63
CA ALA A 436 18.57 -7.88 -20.05
C ALA A 436 18.20 -9.14 -20.87
N ASP A 437 18.80 -10.29 -20.57
CA ASP A 437 18.48 -11.56 -21.23
C ASP A 437 17.07 -12.03 -20.87
N ILE A 438 16.72 -11.93 -19.58
CA ILE A 438 15.38 -12.26 -19.06
C ILE A 438 14.32 -11.34 -19.67
N TYR A 439 14.59 -10.03 -19.79
CA TYR A 439 13.70 -9.09 -20.44
C TYR A 439 13.45 -9.47 -21.90
N ARG A 440 14.51 -9.77 -22.68
CA ARG A 440 14.35 -10.17 -24.09
C ARG A 440 13.52 -11.44 -24.21
N LEU A 441 13.70 -12.39 -23.31
CA LEU A 441 12.98 -13.66 -23.34
C LEU A 441 11.49 -13.52 -22.98
N HIS A 442 11.16 -12.72 -21.97
CA HIS A 442 9.83 -12.75 -21.35
C HIS A 442 8.99 -11.48 -21.51
N ALA A 443 9.61 -10.33 -21.72
CA ALA A 443 8.93 -9.03 -21.81
C ALA A 443 8.87 -8.52 -23.25
N GLU A 444 9.97 -8.67 -24.01
CA GLU A 444 10.08 -8.15 -25.38
C GLU A 444 9.22 -8.94 -26.39
N TYR A 445 9.07 -10.25 -26.24
CA TYR A 445 8.25 -11.04 -27.18
C TYR A 445 6.74 -10.81 -27.04
N GLN A 446 6.25 -10.43 -25.85
CA GLN A 446 4.81 -10.20 -25.65
C GLN A 446 4.35 -8.81 -26.14
N ALA A 447 5.26 -7.84 -26.19
CA ALA A 447 5.07 -6.56 -26.87
C ALA A 447 4.62 -6.74 -28.33
N LEU A 448 5.34 -7.62 -29.04
CA LEU A 448 5.14 -7.94 -30.45
C LEU A 448 3.85 -8.75 -30.69
N GLU A 449 3.52 -9.70 -29.81
CA GLU A 449 2.25 -10.46 -29.92
C GLU A 449 1.01 -9.60 -29.64
N TYR A 450 1.08 -8.65 -28.71
CA TYR A 450 -0.03 -7.73 -28.43
C TYR A 450 -0.28 -6.76 -29.61
N GLN A 451 0.77 -6.37 -30.35
CA GLN A 451 0.64 -5.64 -31.61
C GLN A 451 -0.05 -6.48 -32.70
N LEU A 452 0.20 -7.79 -32.77
CA LEU A 452 -0.43 -8.69 -33.73
C LEU A 452 -1.89 -9.02 -33.39
N GLN A 453 -2.26 -9.09 -32.11
CA GLN A 453 -3.63 -9.36 -31.68
C GLN A 453 -4.58 -8.15 -31.78
N LEU A 454 -4.06 -6.92 -31.79
CA LEU A 454 -4.86 -5.69 -31.92
C LEU A 454 -5.13 -5.23 -33.36
N GLY A 455 -4.75 -6.03 -34.38
CA GLY A 455 -5.28 -5.85 -35.73
C GLY A 455 -4.98 -4.49 -36.39
N PHE A 456 -3.80 -3.90 -36.14
CA PHE A 456 -3.25 -2.91 -37.07
C PHE A 456 -2.65 -3.66 -38.25
N SER A 457 -3.51 -4.16 -39.16
CA SER A 457 -3.07 -4.51 -40.50
C SER A 457 -2.77 -3.21 -41.22
N GLU A 458 -1.52 -3.01 -41.63
CA GLU A 458 -1.17 -2.06 -42.67
C GLU A 458 -2.09 -2.28 -43.89
N SER A 459 -2.92 -1.27 -44.19
CA SER A 459 -3.41 -0.97 -45.53
C SER A 459 -3.80 0.49 -45.63
#